data_AF-A0AAN8QUU2-F1
#
_entry.id   AF-A0AAN8QUU2-F1
#
_cell.length_a   1.000
_cell.length_b   1.000
_cell.length_c   1.000
_cell.angle_alpha   90.00
_cell.angle_beta   90.00
_cell.angle_gamma   90.00
#
_symmetry.space_group_name_H-M   'P 1'
#
loop_
_entity.id
_entity.type
_entity.pdbx_description
1 polymer ?
#
loop_
_entity_poly.entity_id
_entity_poly.type
_entity_poly.pdbx_seq_one_letter_code
_entity_poly.pdbx_strand_id
1 'polypeptide(L)'
;VTPVIQDLSFTKGCRAPSVSVHLLPEEDTKEEGEVTLVCLVVSPSLCDVYIMWKVGKGEYQEGVTSRPQKTPEGNDSVTSVFTTTKNEWQRNVHFTCAVKYAGSDNNTAPKERSVSKSMENILLTEPEAGFALSCTDNDEDEFSSLWSTTSSFIILFLLSLTYSTVLSLVKMKQ
;
A
#
# COMPACT_ATOMS: atom_id res chain seq x y z
N VAL A 1 -43.52 -18.85 -11.83
CA VAL A 1 -42.10 -18.47 -11.70
C VAL A 1 -41.59 -19.12 -10.43
N THR A 2 -40.79 -20.17 -10.55
CA THR A 2 -40.16 -20.82 -9.40
C THR A 2 -39.01 -19.93 -8.90
N PRO A 3 -38.89 -19.68 -7.59
CA PRO A 3 -37.75 -18.95 -7.07
C PRO A 3 -36.49 -19.79 -7.26
N VAL A 4 -35.48 -19.21 -7.92
CA VAL A 4 -34.14 -19.80 -7.99
C VAL A 4 -33.52 -19.61 -6.61
N ILE A 5 -33.49 -20.67 -5.82
CA ILE A 5 -32.75 -20.70 -4.56
C ILE A 5 -31.29 -20.98 -4.95
N GLN A 6 -30.46 -19.94 -4.95
CA GLN A 6 -29.01 -20.11 -5.01
C GLN A 6 -28.52 -20.47 -3.62
N ASP A 7 -28.00 -21.69 -3.48
CA ASP A 7 -27.37 -22.17 -2.26
C ASP A 7 -26.00 -21.50 -2.14
N LEU A 8 -25.88 -20.50 -1.27
CA LEU A 8 -24.60 -19.89 -0.94
C LEU A 8 -23.84 -20.90 -0.07
N SER A 9 -22.91 -21.63 -0.67
CA SER A 9 -22.04 -22.53 0.08
C SER A 9 -21.13 -21.71 1.00
N PHE A 10 -21.48 -21.65 2.29
CA PHE A 10 -20.57 -21.17 3.32
C PHE A 10 -19.44 -22.19 3.45
N THR A 11 -18.29 -21.92 2.84
CA THR A 11 -17.11 -22.74 3.05
C THR A 11 -16.66 -22.54 4.50
N LYS A 12 -16.75 -23.62 5.28
CA LYS A 12 -16.21 -23.69 6.65
C LYS A 12 -14.69 -23.48 6.56
N GLY A 13 -14.25 -22.23 6.72
CA GLY A 13 -12.85 -21.82 6.51
C GLY A 13 -12.59 -20.30 6.52
N CYS A 14 -13.62 -19.46 6.43
CA CYS A 14 -13.48 -18.00 6.50
C CYS A 14 -13.00 -17.55 7.89
N ARG A 15 -11.97 -16.70 7.94
CA ARG A 15 -11.50 -16.10 9.20
C ARG A 15 -11.86 -14.62 9.25
N ALA A 16 -12.19 -14.15 10.45
CA ALA A 16 -12.50 -12.74 10.70
C ALA A 16 -11.31 -11.86 10.25
N PRO A 17 -11.54 -10.88 9.37
CA PRO A 17 -10.45 -10.04 8.87
C PRO A 17 -9.99 -9.02 9.90
N SER A 18 -8.75 -8.56 9.80
CA SER A 18 -8.28 -7.29 10.36
C SER A 18 -8.62 -6.14 9.39
N VAL A 19 -8.89 -4.97 9.95
CA VAL A 19 -9.29 -3.77 9.19
C VAL A 19 -8.44 -2.61 9.66
N SER A 20 -7.70 -1.99 8.74
CA SER A 20 -6.96 -0.76 8.94
C SER A 20 -7.36 0.28 7.89
N VAL A 21 -7.05 1.54 8.15
CA VAL A 21 -7.39 2.70 7.32
C VAL A 21 -6.19 3.63 7.32
N HIS A 22 -5.71 3.96 6.13
CA HIS A 22 -4.52 4.75 5.91
C HIS A 22 -4.87 6.03 5.16
N LEU A 23 -4.14 7.11 5.44
CA LEU A 23 -4.19 8.34 4.66
C LEU A 23 -3.18 8.19 3.53
N LEU A 24 -3.60 8.42 2.30
CA LEU A 24 -2.69 8.47 1.16
C LEU A 24 -1.98 9.84 1.17
N PRO A 25 -0.64 9.88 1.04
CA PRO A 25 0.10 11.14 0.97
C PRO A 25 -0.42 12.07 -0.13
N GLU A 26 -0.39 13.38 0.11
CA GLU A 26 -0.90 14.38 -0.85
C GLU A 26 -0.15 14.33 -2.20
N GLU A 27 1.13 13.93 -2.18
CA GLU A 27 1.95 13.70 -3.38
C GLU A 27 1.40 12.60 -4.31
N ASP A 28 0.68 11.62 -3.74
CA ASP A 28 0.08 10.50 -4.46
C ASP A 28 -1.41 10.75 -4.80
N THR A 29 -1.97 11.88 -4.38
CA THR A 29 -3.37 12.24 -4.69
C THR A 29 -3.48 12.92 -6.05
N LYS A 30 -4.50 12.53 -6.83
CA LYS A 30 -4.64 12.96 -8.24
C LYS A 30 -5.13 14.40 -8.41
N GLU A 31 -5.80 14.97 -7.41
CA GLU A 31 -6.44 16.28 -7.49
C GLU A 31 -6.12 17.16 -6.28
N GLU A 32 -5.70 18.40 -6.54
CA GLU A 32 -5.47 19.40 -5.49
C GLU A 32 -6.79 19.68 -4.74
N GLY A 33 -6.75 19.58 -3.41
CA GLY A 33 -7.92 19.86 -2.56
C GLY A 33 -8.75 18.63 -2.18
N GLU A 34 -8.34 17.44 -2.60
CA GLU A 34 -8.90 16.18 -2.15
C GLU A 34 -8.04 15.51 -1.08
N VAL A 35 -8.64 14.55 -0.37
CA VAL A 35 -7.98 13.67 0.58
C VAL A 35 -8.40 12.25 0.24
N THR A 36 -7.42 11.36 0.06
CA THR A 36 -7.68 9.96 -0.27
C THR A 36 -7.40 9.07 0.93
N LEU A 37 -8.38 8.25 1.29
CA LEU A 37 -8.31 7.27 2.37
C LEU A 37 -8.29 5.86 1.78
N VAL A 38 -7.50 4.98 2.40
CA VAL A 38 -7.29 3.61 1.94
C VAL A 38 -7.63 2.66 3.08
N CYS A 39 -8.71 1.90 2.95
CA CYS A 39 -9.06 0.84 3.88
C CYS A 39 -8.42 -0.48 3.43
N LEU A 40 -7.61 -1.09 4.29
CA LEU A 40 -6.97 -2.37 4.06
C LEU A 40 -7.64 -3.43 4.93
N VAL A 41 -8.10 -4.50 4.28
CA VAL A 41 -8.74 -5.65 4.93
C VAL A 41 -7.86 -6.87 4.69
N VAL A 42 -7.36 -7.49 5.76
CA VAL A 42 -6.46 -8.65 5.68
C VAL A 42 -7.05 -9.84 6.42
N SER A 43 -6.97 -11.04 5.86
CA SER A 43 -7.34 -12.28 6.54
C SER A 43 -6.47 -13.44 6.07
N PRO A 44 -6.11 -14.41 6.94
CA PRO A 44 -5.43 -15.62 6.49
C PRO A 44 -6.25 -16.49 5.53
N SER A 45 -7.58 -16.31 5.52
CA SER A 45 -8.51 -17.01 4.64
C SER A 45 -9.72 -16.10 4.45
N LEU A 46 -9.61 -15.21 3.46
CA LEU A 46 -10.66 -14.23 3.15
C LEU A 46 -11.69 -14.88 2.23
N CYS A 47 -12.95 -14.81 2.63
CA CYS A 47 -14.08 -15.14 1.77
C CYS A 47 -14.64 -13.85 1.15
N ASP A 48 -15.85 -13.88 0.61
CA ASP A 48 -16.47 -12.67 0.07
C ASP A 48 -16.55 -11.58 1.13
N VAL A 49 -16.06 -10.39 0.78
CA VAL A 49 -16.11 -9.19 1.63
C VAL A 49 -16.86 -8.08 0.94
N TYR A 50 -17.55 -7.29 1.75
CA TYR A 50 -18.22 -6.09 1.33
C TYR A 50 -17.75 -4.93 2.21
N ILE A 51 -17.16 -3.93 1.58
CA ILE A 51 -16.54 -2.78 2.24
C ILE A 51 -17.36 -1.55 1.90
N MET A 52 -17.77 -0.82 2.93
CA MET A 52 -18.57 0.40 2.81
C MET A 52 -17.95 1.52 3.65
N TRP A 53 -18.17 2.75 3.23
CA TRP A 53 -17.67 3.95 3.91
C TRP A 53 -18.81 4.73 4.53
N LYS A 54 -18.54 5.37 5.67
CA LYS A 54 -19.50 6.26 6.35
C LYS A 54 -18.79 7.55 6.73
N VAL A 55 -19.40 8.68 6.36
CA VAL A 55 -18.88 10.03 6.63
C VAL A 55 -19.66 10.62 7.81
N GLY A 56 -18.99 10.78 8.95
CA GLY A 56 -19.59 11.24 10.20
C GLY A 56 -20.74 10.34 10.65
N LYS A 57 -21.96 10.88 10.60
CA LYS A 57 -23.22 10.16 10.92
C LYS A 57 -24.09 9.95 9.68
N GLY A 58 -23.51 10.10 8.49
CA GLY A 58 -24.21 9.90 7.22
C GLY A 58 -24.53 8.44 6.95
N GLU A 59 -25.10 8.19 5.79
CA GLU A 59 -25.38 6.85 5.29
C GLU A 59 -24.11 6.16 4.79
N TYR A 60 -24.19 4.85 4.62
CA TYR A 60 -23.12 4.07 4.01
C TYR A 60 -23.08 4.33 2.50
N GLN A 61 -21.86 4.44 1.97
CA GLN A 61 -21.60 4.69 0.57
C GLN A 61 -20.42 3.85 0.07
N GLU A 62 -20.37 3.67 -1.25
CA GLU A 62 -19.36 2.88 -1.92
C GLU A 62 -18.04 3.64 -2.05
N GLY A 63 -16.95 2.89 -1.93
CA GLY A 63 -15.62 3.31 -2.38
C GLY A 63 -15.20 2.54 -3.63
N VAL A 64 -13.98 2.74 -4.08
CA VAL A 64 -13.38 1.94 -5.16
C VAL A 64 -12.67 0.75 -4.53
N THR A 65 -13.31 -0.42 -4.59
CA THR A 65 -12.79 -1.66 -3.98
C THR A 65 -12.05 -2.53 -4.99
N SER A 66 -10.84 -2.96 -4.63
CA SER A 66 -10.00 -3.83 -5.44
C SER A 66 -10.45 -5.29 -5.38
N ARG A 67 -9.94 -6.11 -6.31
CA ARG A 67 -10.08 -7.56 -6.20
C ARG A 67 -9.17 -8.09 -5.08
N PRO A 68 -9.49 -9.24 -4.46
CA PRO A 68 -8.61 -9.89 -3.51
C PRO A 68 -7.22 -10.16 -4.09
N GLN A 69 -6.19 -9.92 -3.28
CA GLN A 69 -4.79 -10.12 -3.61
C GLN A 69 -4.09 -10.90 -2.50
N LYS A 70 -2.91 -11.45 -2.78
CA LYS A 70 -2.09 -12.11 -1.76
C LYS A 70 -1.07 -11.12 -1.18
N THR A 71 -0.96 -11.07 0.13
CA THR A 71 0.13 -10.36 0.81
C THR A 71 1.43 -11.16 0.72
N PRO A 72 2.61 -10.54 0.95
CA PRO A 72 3.88 -11.26 1.00
C PRO A 72 3.91 -12.41 2.01
N GLU A 73 3.16 -12.27 3.10
CA GLU A 73 3.00 -13.28 4.16
C GLU A 73 2.01 -14.40 3.78
N GLY A 74 1.40 -14.34 2.60
CA GLY A 74 0.46 -15.34 2.07
C GLY A 74 -0.99 -15.16 2.52
N ASN A 75 -1.31 -14.10 3.25
CA ASN A 75 -2.69 -13.74 3.60
C ASN A 75 -3.44 -13.21 2.38
N ASP A 76 -4.77 -13.25 2.43
CA ASP A 76 -5.62 -12.54 1.47
C ASP A 76 -5.85 -11.11 1.93
N SER A 77 -5.78 -10.16 1.00
CA SER A 77 -6.06 -8.75 1.23
C SER A 77 -7.01 -8.16 0.21
N VAL A 78 -7.87 -7.25 0.66
CA VAL A 78 -8.74 -6.42 -0.18
C VAL A 78 -8.58 -4.97 0.26
N THR A 79 -8.53 -4.06 -0.71
CA THR A 79 -8.34 -2.63 -0.44
C THR A 79 -9.51 -1.85 -1.00
N SER A 80 -10.04 -0.90 -0.22
CA SER A 80 -11.03 0.06 -0.70
C SER A 80 -10.46 1.47 -0.61
N VAL A 81 -10.59 2.24 -1.68
CA VAL A 81 -10.15 3.63 -1.77
C VAL A 81 -11.36 4.55 -1.70
N PHE A 82 -11.29 5.58 -0.87
CA PHE A 82 -12.35 6.55 -0.70
C PHE A 82 -11.80 7.97 -0.70
N THR A 83 -12.33 8.80 -1.59
CA THR A 83 -11.89 10.18 -1.79
C THR A 83 -12.91 11.15 -1.19
N THR A 84 -12.41 12.13 -0.44
CA THR A 84 -13.21 13.16 0.22
C THR A 84 -12.56 14.52 0.03
N THR A 85 -13.25 15.58 0.43
CA THR A 85 -12.72 16.94 0.32
C THR A 85 -11.75 17.25 1.45
N LYS A 86 -10.71 18.03 1.15
CA LYS A 86 -9.81 18.59 2.18
C LYS A 86 -10.59 19.36 3.23
N ASN A 87 -11.67 20.06 2.86
CA ASN A 87 -12.52 20.77 3.83
C ASN A 87 -13.13 19.82 4.88
N GLU A 88 -13.71 18.69 4.48
CA GLU A 88 -14.26 17.71 5.43
C GLU A 88 -13.18 17.13 6.34
N TRP A 89 -12.03 16.78 5.77
CA TRP A 89 -10.87 16.31 6.54
C TRP A 89 -10.41 17.35 7.58
N GLN A 90 -10.23 18.60 7.15
CA GLN A 90 -9.76 19.70 8.00
C GLN A 90 -10.74 20.04 9.13
N ARG A 91 -12.05 19.80 8.93
CA ARG A 91 -13.08 19.93 9.97
C ARG A 91 -13.11 18.76 10.95
N ASN A 92 -12.15 17.84 10.86
CA ASN A 92 -12.07 16.66 11.72
C ASN A 92 -13.31 15.76 11.63
N VAL A 93 -13.90 15.66 10.44
CA VAL A 93 -14.97 14.70 10.17
C VAL A 93 -14.40 13.28 10.31
N HIS A 94 -15.20 12.38 10.89
CA HIS A 94 -14.83 10.98 11.02
C HIS A 94 -15.18 10.24 9.74
N PHE A 95 -14.22 9.49 9.21
CA PHE A 95 -14.40 8.60 8.07
C PHE A 95 -14.25 7.17 8.55
N THR A 96 -15.31 6.38 8.41
CA THR A 96 -15.37 5.01 8.91
C THR A 96 -15.39 4.04 7.74
N CYS A 97 -14.39 3.16 7.68
CA CYS A 97 -14.45 1.96 6.86
C CYS A 97 -15.17 0.87 7.65
N ALA A 98 -16.22 0.29 7.09
CA ALA A 98 -17.01 -0.77 7.67
C ALA A 98 -17.02 -2.00 6.76
N VAL A 99 -16.78 -3.18 7.34
CA VAL A 99 -16.55 -4.42 6.60
C VAL A 99 -17.51 -5.50 7.06
N LYS A 100 -18.25 -6.05 6.10
CA LYS A 100 -18.99 -7.30 6.22
C LYS A 100 -18.22 -8.39 5.47
N TYR A 101 -18.23 -9.61 5.99
CA TYR A 101 -17.53 -10.74 5.38
C TYR A 101 -18.36 -12.02 5.49
N ALA A 102 -18.23 -12.90 4.50
CA ALA A 102 -18.87 -14.20 4.51
C ALA A 102 -18.38 -15.03 5.70
N GLY A 103 -19.33 -15.59 6.45
CA GLY A 103 -19.08 -16.24 7.75
C GLY A 103 -19.38 -15.35 8.95
N SER A 104 -19.67 -14.06 8.76
CA SER A 104 -20.34 -13.23 9.77
C SER A 104 -21.86 -13.34 9.61
N ASP A 105 -22.60 -13.50 10.72
CA ASP A 105 -24.07 -13.48 10.66
C ASP A 105 -24.56 -12.13 10.13
N ASN A 106 -25.70 -12.13 9.42
CA ASN A 106 -26.29 -10.91 8.88
C ASN A 106 -26.60 -9.87 9.97
N ASN A 107 -26.95 -10.33 11.18
CA ASN A 107 -27.28 -9.49 12.33
C ASN A 107 -26.05 -8.97 13.09
N THR A 108 -24.84 -9.48 12.81
CA THR A 108 -23.61 -8.98 13.44
C THR A 108 -23.29 -7.59 12.92
N ALA A 109 -22.89 -6.66 13.78
CA ALA A 109 -22.44 -5.35 13.31
C ALA A 109 -21.23 -5.50 12.37
N PRO A 110 -21.09 -4.64 11.33
CA PRO A 110 -19.87 -4.60 10.53
C PRO A 110 -18.63 -4.38 11.40
N LYS A 111 -17.48 -4.91 10.97
CA LYS A 111 -16.21 -4.57 11.60
C LYS A 111 -15.78 -3.20 11.09
N GLU A 112 -15.65 -2.22 11.99
CA GLU A 112 -15.41 -0.83 11.62
C GLU A 112 -14.05 -0.33 12.11
N ARG A 113 -13.40 0.52 11.30
CA ARG A 113 -12.29 1.36 11.75
C ARG A 113 -12.45 2.78 11.22
N SER A 114 -12.26 3.76 12.10
CA SER A 114 -12.48 5.17 11.80
C SER A 114 -11.19 5.98 11.84
N VAL A 115 -11.15 7.03 11.04
CA VAL A 115 -10.05 8.01 11.00
C VAL A 115 -10.59 9.42 10.91
N SER A 116 -9.78 10.37 11.38
CA SER A 116 -10.01 11.80 11.27
C SER A 116 -8.67 12.50 11.34
N LYS A 117 -8.62 13.80 11.01
CA LYS A 117 -7.38 14.58 11.07
C LYS A 117 -6.68 14.52 12.43
N SER A 118 -7.42 14.55 13.53
CA SER A 118 -6.86 14.45 14.89
C SER A 118 -6.21 13.09 15.21
N MET A 119 -6.49 12.06 14.40
CA MET A 119 -5.99 10.69 14.58
C MET A 119 -4.82 10.38 13.64
N GLU A 120 -4.37 11.36 12.84
CA GLU A 120 -3.30 11.21 11.85
C GLU A 120 -1.98 10.69 12.48
N ASN A 121 -1.63 11.17 13.68
CA ASN A 121 -0.41 10.75 14.37
C ASN A 121 -0.46 9.26 14.83
N ILE A 122 -1.65 8.68 14.95
CA ILE A 122 -1.84 7.27 15.35
C ILE A 122 -1.67 6.34 14.14
N LEU A 123 -2.10 6.79 12.94
CA LEU A 123 -1.89 6.05 11.70
C LEU A 123 -0.41 5.82 11.38
N LEU A 124 0.45 6.77 11.73
CA LEU A 124 1.89 6.73 11.48
C LEU A 124 2.65 5.89 12.52
N THR A 125 1.97 5.42 13.57
CA THR A 125 2.58 4.69 14.69
C THR A 125 2.07 3.27 14.89
N GLU A 126 1.14 2.75 14.06
CA GLU A 126 0.82 1.32 14.06
C GLU A 126 1.96 0.53 13.37
N PRO A 127 2.77 -0.26 14.09
CA PRO A 127 3.56 -1.30 13.47
C PRO A 127 2.64 -2.50 13.17
N GLU A 128 2.94 -3.26 12.13
CA GLU A 128 2.26 -4.51 11.71
C GLU A 128 1.10 -4.38 10.71
N ALA A 129 1.43 -3.95 9.48
CA ALA A 129 1.23 -4.71 8.24
C ALA A 129 1.63 -3.79 7.08
N GLY A 130 2.58 -4.24 6.27
CA GLY A 130 3.30 -3.40 5.30
C GLY A 130 2.41 -2.59 4.38
N PHE A 131 2.41 -1.27 4.59
CA PHE A 131 2.12 -0.27 3.57
C PHE A 131 3.05 0.92 3.82
N ALA A 132 4.35 0.68 3.71
CA ALA A 132 5.14 1.64 2.98
C ALA A 132 4.70 1.47 1.52
N LEU A 133 3.97 2.44 0.97
CA LEU A 133 3.99 2.69 -0.48
C LEU A 133 5.42 3.15 -0.83
N SER A 134 6.38 2.24 -0.62
CA SER A 134 7.64 2.30 -1.29
C SER A 134 7.30 1.83 -2.69
N CYS A 135 7.02 2.76 -3.58
CA CYS A 135 7.35 2.56 -4.97
C CYS A 135 8.87 2.34 -4.99
N THR A 136 9.32 1.13 -4.70
CA THR A 136 10.55 0.67 -5.35
C THR A 136 10.14 0.56 -6.80
N ASP A 137 10.39 1.63 -7.54
CA ASP A 137 10.71 1.46 -8.94
C ASP A 137 11.75 0.33 -8.96
N ASN A 138 11.36 -0.82 -9.51
CA ASN A 138 12.26 -1.95 -9.73
C ASN A 138 13.26 -1.62 -10.85
N ASP A 139 13.86 -0.42 -10.78
CA ASP A 139 14.85 0.13 -11.72
C ASP A 139 16.14 0.57 -10.99
N GLU A 140 16.22 0.43 -9.65
CA GLU A 140 17.40 0.87 -8.89
C GLU A 140 18.52 -0.19 -8.74
N ASP A 141 18.21 -1.47 -9.01
CA ASP A 141 19.20 -2.56 -8.94
C ASP A 141 20.06 -2.70 -10.21
N GLU A 142 19.64 -2.09 -11.32
CA GLU A 142 20.39 -2.14 -12.59
C GLU A 142 21.41 -1.00 -12.70
N PHE A 143 21.13 0.19 -12.14
CA PHE A 143 22.04 1.34 -12.18
C PHE A 143 23.28 1.20 -11.27
N SER A 144 23.12 0.62 -10.09
CA SER A 144 24.23 0.39 -9.14
C SER A 144 25.25 -0.64 -9.66
N SER A 145 24.74 -1.68 -10.33
CA SER A 145 25.54 -2.72 -10.99
C SER A 145 26.38 -2.15 -12.14
N LEU A 146 25.78 -1.28 -12.97
CA LEU A 146 26.46 -0.67 -14.12
C LEU A 146 27.60 0.27 -13.72
N TRP A 147 27.42 1.08 -12.67
CA TRP A 147 28.47 1.99 -12.21
C TRP A 147 29.65 1.27 -11.56
N SER A 148 29.42 0.11 -10.93
CA SER A 148 30.48 -0.74 -10.36
C SER A 148 31.40 -1.32 -11.45
N THR A 149 30.82 -1.77 -12.57
CA THR A 149 31.59 -2.19 -13.76
C THR A 149 32.35 -1.04 -14.41
N THR A 150 31.71 0.11 -14.65
CA THR A 150 32.36 1.27 -15.32
C THR A 150 33.46 1.88 -14.45
N SER A 151 33.28 1.94 -13.12
CA SER A 151 34.30 2.42 -12.18
C SER A 151 35.59 1.60 -12.26
N SER A 152 35.46 0.26 -12.31
CA SER A 152 36.61 -0.65 -12.40
C SER A 152 37.44 -0.42 -13.68
N PHE A 153 36.79 -0.22 -14.83
CA PHE A 153 37.51 0.06 -16.09
C PHE A 153 38.22 1.42 -16.10
N ILE A 154 37.58 2.46 -15.55
CA ILE A 154 38.19 3.79 -15.45
C ILE A 154 39.42 3.74 -14.55
N ILE A 155 39.34 3.05 -13.41
CA ILE A 155 40.48 2.90 -12.49
C ILE A 155 41.65 2.19 -13.18
N LEU A 156 41.41 1.07 -13.89
CA LEU A 156 42.47 0.37 -14.62
C LEU A 156 43.10 1.22 -15.71
N PHE A 157 42.30 2.00 -16.43
CA PHE A 157 42.80 2.92 -17.45
C PHE A 157 43.71 3.99 -16.83
N LEU A 158 43.30 4.61 -15.73
CA LEU A 158 44.12 5.59 -15.00
C LEU A 158 45.41 4.97 -14.44
N LEU A 159 45.35 3.74 -13.92
CA LEU A 159 46.54 3.00 -13.47
C LEU A 159 47.49 2.71 -14.64
N SER A 160 46.98 2.38 -15.82
CA SER A 160 47.81 2.15 -17.01
C SER A 160 48.49 3.42 -17.51
N LEU A 161 47.79 4.57 -17.47
CA LEU A 161 48.33 5.87 -17.85
C LEU A 161 49.40 6.34 -16.87
N THR A 162 49.14 6.21 -15.56
CA THR A 162 50.12 6.56 -14.52
C THR A 162 51.35 5.66 -14.59
N TYR A 163 51.18 4.36 -14.81
CA TYR A 163 52.31 3.45 -15.01
C TYR A 163 53.17 3.82 -16.24
N SER A 164 52.53 4.15 -17.37
CA SER A 164 53.24 4.49 -18.61
C SER A 164 53.97 5.83 -18.53
N THR A 165 53.38 6.83 -17.86
CA THR A 165 54.01 8.14 -17.65
C THR A 165 55.20 8.04 -16.70
N VAL A 166 55.08 7.31 -15.59
CA VAL A 166 56.20 7.05 -14.66
C VAL A 166 57.32 6.31 -15.39
N LEU A 167 57.00 5.27 -16.16
CA LEU A 167 58.00 4.53 -16.95
C LEU A 167 58.73 5.43 -17.96
N SER A 168 58.00 6.34 -18.62
CA SER A 168 58.58 7.30 -19.57
C SER A 168 59.50 8.31 -18.87
N LEU A 169 59.12 8.81 -17.69
CA LEU A 169 59.94 9.73 -16.90
C LEU A 169 61.22 9.06 -16.36
N VAL A 170 61.13 7.79 -15.95
CA VAL A 170 62.30 7.00 -15.53
C VAL A 170 63.23 6.75 -16.72
N LYS A 171 62.68 6.45 -17.91
CA LYS A 171 63.47 6.25 -19.14
C LYS A 171 64.15 7.52 -19.66
N MET A 172 63.65 8.70 -19.34
CA MET A 172 64.26 9.98 -19.73
C MET A 172 65.40 10.41 -18.78
N LYS A 173 65.56 9.75 -17.63
CA LYS A 173 66.54 10.11 -16.60
C LYS A 173 67.75 9.16 -16.53
N GLN A 174 67.81 8.17 -17.43
CA GLN A 174 68.94 7.26 -17.65
C GLN A 174 69.50 7.49 -19.05
#